data_AF-A0A238YH57-F1
#
_entry.id   AF-A0A238YH57-F1
#
_cell.length_a   1.000
_cell.length_b   1.000
_cell.length_c   1.000
_cell.angle_alpha   90.00
_cell.angle_beta   90.00
_cell.angle_gamma   90.00
#
_symmetry.space_group_name_H-M   'P 1'
#
loop_
_entity.id
_entity.type
_entity.pdbx_description
1 polymer ?
#
loop_
_entity_poly.entity_id
_entity_poly.type
_entity_poly.pdbx_seq_one_letter_code
_entity_poly.pdbx_strand_id
1 'polypeptide(L)'
;MFINQTSKIFINAAYTFDLGSKTNITYTDVVNGNTTNYEESFASNLAFGLGYNFKNKFSLEARLNTKKELMRNYRSYSAQYSSIDFVLGYTIF
;
A
#
# COMPACT_ATOMS: atom_id res chain seq x y z
N MET A 1 13.58 18.69 -4.34
CA MET A 1 14.65 19.53 -3.76
C MET A 1 16.00 18.98 -4.20
N PHE A 2 16.87 19.81 -4.76
CA PHE A 2 18.21 19.38 -5.20
C PHE A 2 19.17 19.54 -4.02
N ILE A 3 19.86 18.47 -3.62
CA ILE A 3 20.94 18.55 -2.63
C ILE A 3 22.21 19.03 -3.34
N ASN A 4 22.45 18.53 -4.56
CA ASN A 4 23.56 18.91 -5.42
C ASN A 4 23.17 18.64 -6.90
N GLN A 5 24.13 18.74 -7.83
CA GLN A 5 23.89 18.49 -9.26
C GLN A 5 23.50 17.03 -9.58
N THR A 6 23.89 16.08 -8.74
CA THR A 6 23.71 14.64 -8.92
C THR A 6 22.68 14.01 -7.97
N SER A 7 22.14 14.74 -7.00
CA SER A 7 21.35 14.19 -5.90
C SER A 7 20.13 15.06 -5.64
N LYS A 8 18.96 14.42 -5.63
CA LYS A 8 17.67 15.10 -5.44
C LYS A 8 16.83 14.32 -4.45
N ILE A 9 16.27 15.00 -3.46
CA ILE A 9 15.21 14.44 -2.62
C ILE A 9 13.87 14.86 -3.21
N PHE A 10 12.90 13.96 -3.19
CA PHE A 10 11.53 14.24 -3.54
C PHE A 10 10.60 13.72 -2.45
N ILE A 11 9.46 14.39 -2.32
CA ILE A 11 8.34 13.93 -1.51
C ILE A 11 7.17 13.71 -2.45
N ASN A 12 6.35 12.71 -2.16
CA ASN A 12 5.10 12.48 -2.86
C ASN A 12 3.96 12.26 -1.86
N ALA A 13 2.75 12.56 -2.32
CA ALA A 13 1.52 12.18 -1.67
C ALA A 13 0.59 11.65 -2.75
N ALA A 14 -0.07 10.53 -2.50
CA ALA A 14 -0.97 9.90 -3.43
C ALA A 14 -2.23 9.43 -2.71
N TYR A 15 -3.35 9.50 -3.43
CA TYR A 15 -4.57 8.79 -3.03
C TYR A 15 -4.60 7.47 -3.79
N THR A 16 -4.52 6.37 -3.06
CA THR A 16 -4.46 5.02 -3.60
C THR A 16 -5.82 4.35 -3.43
N PHE A 17 -6.23 3.61 -4.46
CA PHE A 17 -7.44 2.82 -4.45
C PHE A 17 -7.12 1.49 -5.14
N ASP A 18 -7.55 0.40 -4.54
CA ASP A 18 -7.30 -0.92 -5.08
C ASP A 18 -8.29 -1.17 -6.23
N LEU A 19 -7.79 -1.37 -7.46
CA LEU A 19 -8.58 -1.89 -8.58
C LEU A 19 -8.08 -3.31 -8.87
N GLY A 20 -8.79 -4.33 -8.37
CA GLY A 20 -8.32 -5.71 -8.50
C GLY A 20 -9.34 -6.77 -8.06
N SER A 21 -8.99 -8.03 -8.33
CA SER A 21 -9.79 -9.21 -8.01
C SER A 21 -10.16 -9.25 -6.53
N LYS A 22 -11.43 -9.57 -6.26
CA LYS A 22 -11.96 -9.81 -4.91
C LYS A 22 -11.07 -10.81 -4.18
N THR A 23 -10.36 -10.35 -3.16
CA THR A 23 -9.62 -11.25 -2.28
C THR A 23 -10.62 -11.87 -1.30
N ASN A 24 -10.67 -13.19 -1.24
CA ASN A 24 -11.53 -13.90 -0.30
C ASN A 24 -10.76 -14.09 1.02
N ILE A 25 -11.30 -13.53 2.11
CA ILE A 25 -10.81 -13.79 3.46
C ILE A 25 -11.61 -14.99 3.99
N THR A 26 -10.95 -16.12 4.13
CA THR A 26 -11.58 -17.35 4.64
C THR A 26 -11.31 -17.50 6.14
N TYR A 27 -12.37 -17.53 6.93
CA TYR A 27 -12.33 -17.86 8.36
C TYR A 27 -12.87 -19.28 8.55
N THR A 28 -12.04 -20.18 9.09
CA THR A 28 -12.46 -21.55 9.42
C THR A 28 -12.47 -21.71 10.93
N ASP A 29 -13.65 -21.97 11.48
CA ASP A 29 -13.81 -22.40 12.87
C ASP A 29 -13.38 -23.87 12.98
N VAL A 30 -12.26 -24.09 13.67
CA VAL A 30 -11.63 -25.41 13.82
C VAL A 30 -12.45 -26.35 14.72
N VAL A 31 -13.33 -25.80 15.57
CA VAL A 31 -14.14 -26.56 16.54
C VAL A 31 -15.45 -27.02 15.91
N ASN A 32 -16.10 -26.15 15.14
CA ASN A 32 -17.39 -26.43 14.51
C ASN A 32 -17.28 -26.88 13.04
N GLY A 33 -16.09 -26.83 12.44
CA GLY A 33 -15.84 -27.17 11.04
C GLY A 33 -16.46 -26.19 10.03
N ASN A 34 -16.99 -25.06 10.49
CA ASN A 34 -17.66 -24.09 9.64
C ASN A 34 -16.66 -23.12 9.01
N THR A 35 -16.76 -22.95 7.69
CA THR A 35 -15.96 -21.98 6.94
C THR A 35 -16.85 -20.83 6.48
N THR A 36 -16.48 -19.61 6.88
CA THR A 36 -17.12 -18.36 6.43
C THR A 36 -16.16 -17.61 5.52
N ASN A 37 -16.64 -17.23 4.33
CA ASN A 37 -15.88 -16.41 3.40
C ASN A 37 -16.37 -14.97 3.48
N TYR A 38 -15.44 -14.04 3.66
CA TYR A 38 -15.68 -12.61 3.59
C TYR A 38 -15.06 -12.06 2.31
N GLU A 39 -15.84 -11.30 1.55
CA GLU A 39 -15.30 -10.57 0.40
C GLU A 39 -14.63 -9.28 0.89
N GLU A 40 -13.37 -9.07 0.52
CA GLU A 40 -12.68 -7.81 0.78
C GLU A 40 -13.41 -6.66 0.08
N SER A 41 -13.60 -5.56 0.81
CA SER A 41 -14.20 -4.34 0.25
C SER A 41 -13.14 -3.52 -0.47
N PHE A 42 -13.49 -2.90 -1.61
CA PHE A 42 -12.63 -1.90 -2.24
C PHE A 42 -12.23 -0.83 -1.22
N ALA A 43 -10.95 -0.82 -0.86
CA ALA A 43 -10.42 0.05 0.14
C ALA A 43 -9.52 1.10 -0.52
N SER A 44 -9.62 2.32 -0.01
CA SER A 44 -8.83 3.46 -0.46
C SER A 44 -8.04 3.99 0.72
N ASN A 45 -6.85 4.48 0.47
CA ASN A 45 -6.00 5.07 1.50
C ASN A 45 -5.14 6.20 0.93
N LEU A 46 -4.52 6.93 1.84
CA LEU A 46 -3.50 7.92 1.51
C LEU A 46 -2.12 7.26 1.63
N ALA A 47 -1.25 7.56 0.67
CA ALA A 47 0.13 7.15 0.68
C ALA A 47 1.04 8.38 0.67
N PHE A 48 2.10 8.33 1.48
CA PHE A 48 3.09 9.39 1.57
C PHE A 48 4.48 8.81 1.32
N GLY A 49 5.21 9.36 0.36
CA GLY A 49 6.52 8.87 -0.03
C GLY A 49 7.60 9.90 0.20
N LEU A 50 8.73 9.44 0.70
CA LEU A 50 9.98 10.17 0.74
C LEU A 50 10.99 9.41 -0.09
N GLY A 51 11.57 10.08 -1.08
CA GLY A 51 12.47 9.45 -2.01
C GLY A 51 13.71 10.27 -2.33
N TYR A 52 14.68 9.57 -2.86
CA TYR A 52 15.97 10.07 -3.27
C TYR A 52 16.25 9.62 -4.69
N ASN A 53 16.74 10.55 -5.50
CA ASN A 53 17.13 10.30 -6.86
C ASN A 53 18.61 10.66 -7.03
N PHE A 54 19.37 9.71 -7.57
CA PHE A 54 20.78 9.84 -7.91
C PHE A 54 20.97 9.88 -9.42
N LYS A 55 21.55 10.99 -9.88
CA LYS A 55 21.92 11.32 -11.26
C LYS A 55 20.78 11.19 -12.25
N ASN A 56 19.52 11.36 -11.82
CA ASN A 56 18.35 11.04 -12.63
C ASN A 56 18.31 9.60 -13.16
N LYS A 57 19.17 8.71 -12.64
CA LYS A 57 19.27 7.31 -13.07
C LYS A 57 18.70 6.35 -12.04
N PHE A 58 19.07 6.50 -10.78
CA PHE A 58 18.60 5.61 -9.73
C PHE A 58 17.66 6.37 -8.82
N SER A 59 16.51 5.78 -8.50
CA SER A 59 15.59 6.30 -7.51
C SER A 59 15.32 5.26 -6.43
N LEU A 60 15.31 5.72 -5.19
CA LEU A 60 14.86 4.97 -4.02
C LEU A 60 13.72 5.75 -3.39
N GLU A 61 12.62 5.09 -3.04
CA GLU A 61 11.52 5.69 -2.32
C GLU A 61 11.07 4.78 -1.19
N ALA A 62 10.86 5.35 -0.01
CA ALA A 62 10.13 4.72 1.07
C ALA A 62 8.73 5.35 1.12
N ARG A 63 7.69 4.52 1.04
CA ARG A 63 6.29 4.93 1.00
C ARG A 63 5.53 4.37 2.19
N LEU A 64 4.86 5.26 2.93
CA LEU A 64 4.00 4.93 4.04
C LEU A 64 2.55 4.95 3.56
N ASN A 65 1.88 3.80 3.66
CA ASN A 65 0.47 3.67 3.34
C ASN A 65 -0.36 3.75 4.62
N THR A 66 -1.26 4.72 4.68
CA THR A 66 -2.22 4.85 5.78
C THR A 66 -3.15 3.64 5.83
N LYS A 67 -3.73 3.42 7.01
CA LYS A 67 -4.60 2.27 7.29
C LYS A 67 -5.79 2.24 6.32
N LYS A 68 -5.97 1.11 5.66
CA LYS A 68 -7.18 0.78 4.88
C LYS A 68 -8.01 -0.27 5.62
N GLU A 69 -9.33 -0.10 5.63
CA GLU A 69 -10.27 -1.02 6.28
C GLU A 69 -10.76 -2.05 5.26
N LEU A 70 -10.35 -3.31 5.46
CA LEU A 70 -10.59 -4.40 4.52
C LEU A 70 -12.00 -5.01 4.64
N MET A 71 -12.60 -4.90 5.83
CA MET A 71 -13.91 -5.48 6.16
C MET A 71 -15.01 -4.42 6.28
N ARG A 72 -14.90 -3.30 5.55
CA ARG A 72 -15.83 -2.17 5.63
C ARG A 72 -17.30 -2.56 5.42
N ASN A 73 -17.57 -3.59 4.62
CA ASN A 73 -18.93 -4.08 4.37
C ASN A 73 -19.51 -4.88 5.55
N TYR A 74 -18.70 -5.30 6.53
CA TYR A 74 -19.11 -6.09 7.68
C TYR A 74 -19.00 -5.25 8.96
N ARG A 75 -20.10 -4.62 9.39
CA ARG A 75 -20.15 -3.69 10.54
C ARG A 75 -19.60 -4.26 11.86
N SER A 76 -19.58 -5.58 12.02
CA SER A 76 -19.13 -6.26 13.24
C SER A 76 -17.64 -6.62 13.25
N TYR A 77 -16.93 -6.44 12.13
CA TYR A 77 -15.54 -6.84 11.97
C TYR A 77 -14.70 -5.66 11.45
N SER A 78 -13.52 -5.44 12.05
CA SER A 78 -12.56 -4.43 11.59
C SER A 78 -11.23 -5.11 11.32
N ALA A 79 -10.72 -4.93 10.11
CA ALA A 79 -9.43 -5.42 9.66
C ALA A 79 -8.66 -4.23 9.06
N GLN A 80 -7.87 -3.58 9.91
CA GLN A 80 -7.04 -2.45 9.50
C GLN A 80 -5.71 -2.95 8.94
N TYR A 81 -5.43 -2.63 7.69
CA TYR A 81 -4.18 -2.94 7.02
C TYR A 81 -3.38 -1.68 6.74
N SER A 82 -2.11 -1.66 7.15
CA SER A 82 -1.14 -0.61 6.80
C SER A 82 0.13 -1.25 6.26
N SER A 83 0.74 -0.62 5.25
CA SER A 83 1.99 -1.11 4.66
C SER A 83 3.06 -0.02 4.61
N ILE A 84 4.31 -0.47 4.53
CA ILE A 84 5.45 0.34 4.15
C ILE A 84 6.03 -0.29 2.89
N ASP A 85 6.13 0.48 1.83
CA ASP A 85 6.66 0.00 0.56
C ASP A 85 8.04 0.61 0.30
N PHE A 86 8.93 -0.19 -0.27
CA PHE A 86 10.24 0.26 -0.74
C PHE A 86 10.28 0.14 -2.26
N VAL A 87 10.45 1.27 -2.95
CA VAL A 87 10.44 1.33 -4.42
C VAL A 87 11.85 1.62 -4.92
N LEU A 88 12.35 0.72 -5.77
CA LEU A 88 13.61 0.85 -6.48
C LEU A 88 13.30 1.14 -7.95
N GLY A 89 13.85 2.23 -8.48
CA GLY A 89 13.68 2.63 -9.87
C GLY A 89 15.03 2.86 -10.56
N TYR A 90 15.11 2.46 -11.83
CA TYR A 90 16.25 2.72 -12.69
C TYR A 90 15.79 3.31 -14.03
N THR A 91 16.35 4.45 -14.40
CA THR A 91 16.07 5.16 -15.65
C THR A 91 17.11 4.77 -16.69
N ILE A 92 16.65 4.15 -17.77
CA ILE A 92 17.52 3.55 -18.80
C ILE A 92 18.00 4.60 -19.82
N PHE A 93 17.23 5.66 -20.09
CA PHE A 93 17.52 6.70 -21.07
C PHE A 93 17.58 8.09 -20.43
#